data_AF-A0A829YE50-F1
#
_entry.id   AF-A0A829YE50-F1
#
_cell.length_a   1.000
_cell.length_b   1.000
_cell.length_c   1.000
_cell.angle_alpha   90.00
_cell.angle_beta   90.00
_cell.angle_gamma   90.00
#
_symmetry.space_group_name_H-M   'P 1'
#
loop_
_entity.id
_entity.type
_entity.pdbx_description
1 polymer ?
#
loop_
_entity_poly.entity_id
_entity_poly.type
_entity_poly.pdbx_seq_one_letter_code
_entity_poly.pdbx_strand_id
1 'polypeptide(L)'
;MTRSLFALALLAATSSAVAAPTSYVFDSVSKFDLGARLITLTGILQGESTPTTLTWVDNTNGDNRYPVNRCVPVLLTMIEKPGRYLLNLSIDPAELNVGTISCGLELKN
;
A
#
# COMPACT_ATOMS: atom_id res chain seq x y z
N MET A 1 -1.92 63.42 -0.48
CA MET A 1 -1.26 62.16 -0.06
C MET A 1 -2.33 61.16 0.36
N THR A 2 -2.88 60.39 -0.58
CA THR A 2 -3.92 59.38 -0.33
C THR A 2 -3.28 58.00 -0.30
N ARG A 3 -3.35 57.34 0.87
CA ARG A 3 -2.66 56.08 1.16
C ARG A 3 -3.42 54.90 0.56
N SER A 4 -2.70 54.16 -0.26
CA SER A 4 -3.06 52.86 -0.82
C SER A 4 -3.28 51.82 0.29
N LEU A 5 -4.37 51.07 0.22
CA LEU A 5 -4.59 49.85 0.99
C LEU A 5 -5.17 48.80 0.04
N PHE A 6 -4.28 48.10 -0.68
CA PHE A 6 -4.61 46.85 -1.35
C PHE A 6 -4.46 45.71 -0.34
N ALA A 7 -5.58 45.22 0.19
CA ALA A 7 -5.61 43.98 0.95
C ALA A 7 -5.79 42.81 -0.03
N LEU A 8 -4.69 42.14 -0.37
CA LEU A 8 -4.71 40.88 -1.12
C LEU A 8 -5.12 39.76 -0.15
N ALA A 9 -6.38 39.33 -0.22
CA ALA A 9 -6.84 38.11 0.44
C ALA A 9 -6.29 36.90 -0.32
N LEU A 10 -5.23 36.29 0.23
CA LEU A 10 -4.68 35.02 -0.25
C LEU A 10 -5.64 33.90 0.17
N LEU A 11 -6.52 33.45 -0.74
CA LEU A 11 -7.26 32.20 -0.56
C LEU A 11 -6.25 31.05 -0.63
N ALA A 12 -5.85 30.53 0.53
CA ALA A 12 -5.16 29.26 0.63
C ALA A 12 -6.15 28.15 0.25
N ALA A 13 -6.12 27.73 -1.02
CA ALA A 13 -6.77 26.52 -1.45
C ALA A 13 -6.06 25.33 -0.78
N THR A 14 -6.65 24.80 0.29
CA THR A 14 -6.22 23.54 0.88
C THR A 14 -6.54 22.42 -0.12
N SER A 15 -5.56 22.02 -0.92
CA SER A 15 -5.68 20.81 -1.74
C SER A 15 -5.70 19.59 -0.82
N SER A 16 -6.89 19.06 -0.59
CA SER A 16 -7.04 17.73 -0.01
C SER A 16 -6.61 16.70 -1.06
N ALA A 17 -5.37 16.24 -0.99
CA ALA A 17 -4.92 15.12 -1.80
C ALA A 17 -5.58 13.85 -1.25
N VAL A 18 -6.57 13.31 -1.97
CA VAL A 18 -7.08 11.96 -1.71
C VAL A 18 -5.97 11.00 -2.14
N ALA A 19 -5.47 10.21 -1.19
CA ALA A 19 -4.45 9.22 -1.48
C ALA A 19 -5.05 8.14 -2.38
N ALA A 20 -4.47 7.95 -3.57
CA ALA A 20 -4.97 7.04 -4.57
C ALA A 20 -4.42 5.62 -4.37
N PRO A 21 -5.11 4.59 -4.89
CA PRO A 21 -4.57 3.24 -5.01
C PRO A 21 -3.15 3.22 -5.55
N THR A 22 -2.25 2.53 -4.86
CA THR A 22 -0.84 2.39 -5.26
C THR A 22 -0.51 0.92 -5.48
N SER A 23 0.17 0.63 -6.59
CA SER A 23 0.60 -0.72 -6.96
C SER A 23 2.11 -0.88 -6.75
N TYR A 24 2.49 -2.03 -6.21
CA TYR A 24 3.85 -2.41 -5.88
C TYR A 24 4.16 -3.77 -6.50
N VAL A 25 5.39 -3.92 -7.01
CA VAL A 25 5.91 -5.20 -7.48
C VAL A 25 7.08 -5.58 -6.59
N PHE A 26 6.96 -6.68 -5.86
CA PHE A 26 8.02 -7.20 -5.01
C PHE A 26 8.77 -8.32 -5.72
N ASP A 27 10.10 -8.23 -5.70
CA ASP A 27 11.02 -9.28 -6.12
C ASP A 27 11.15 -10.38 -5.06
N SER A 28 11.00 -10.02 -3.78
CA SER A 28 10.97 -10.94 -2.66
C SER A 28 10.20 -10.34 -1.49
N VAL A 29 9.58 -11.20 -0.69
CA VAL A 29 8.98 -10.83 0.61
C VAL A 29 9.70 -11.60 1.69
N SER A 30 10.13 -10.90 2.73
CA SER A 30 10.85 -11.48 3.86
C SER A 30 9.99 -11.57 5.12
N LYS A 31 8.99 -10.69 5.26
CA LYS A 31 8.11 -10.65 6.42
C LYS A 31 6.71 -10.19 6.05
N PHE A 32 5.72 -10.83 6.65
CA PHE A 32 4.32 -10.42 6.56
C PHE A 32 3.68 -10.58 7.95
N ASP A 33 3.15 -9.48 8.49
CA ASP A 33 2.45 -9.43 9.76
C ASP A 33 1.01 -8.96 9.56
N LEU A 34 0.05 -9.78 10.00
CA LEU A 34 -1.36 -9.43 10.09
C LEU A 34 -1.67 -8.97 11.52
N GLY A 35 -1.69 -7.67 11.74
CA GLY A 35 -2.21 -7.09 12.97
C GLY A 35 -3.74 -6.95 12.93
N ALA A 36 -4.35 -6.68 14.08
CA ALA A 36 -5.82 -6.53 14.19
C ALA A 36 -6.39 -5.33 13.38
N ARG A 37 -5.55 -4.35 13.07
CA ARG A 37 -5.92 -3.15 12.29
C ARG A 37 -4.85 -2.72 11.30
N LEU A 38 -3.60 -3.12 11.49
CA LEU A 38 -2.50 -2.76 10.60
C LEU A 38 -1.90 -4.01 10.03
N ILE A 39 -1.67 -3.98 8.73
CA ILE A 39 -0.96 -5.01 7.98
C ILE A 39 0.40 -4.43 7.65
N THR A 40 1.44 -5.23 7.85
CA THR A 40 2.81 -4.85 7.52
C THR A 40 3.42 -5.91 6.61
N LEU A 41 4.03 -5.45 5.51
CA LEU A 41 4.76 -6.29 4.57
C LEU A 41 6.14 -5.71 4.37
N THR A 42 7.17 -6.53 4.58
CA THR A 42 8.56 -6.17 4.29
C THR A 42 9.08 -7.05 3.18
N GLY A 43 9.67 -6.43 2.17
CA GLY A 43 10.22 -7.12 1.01
C GLY A 43 11.12 -6.21 0.18
N ILE A 44 11.72 -6.75 -0.86
CA ILE A 44 12.51 -5.99 -1.83
C ILE A 44 11.62 -5.71 -3.04
N LEU A 45 11.46 -4.43 -3.39
CA LEU A 45 10.73 -4.02 -4.58
C LEU A 45 11.53 -4.36 -5.85
N GLN A 46 10.84 -4.57 -6.96
CA GLN A 46 11.48 -4.88 -8.24
C GLN A 46 12.44 -3.76 -8.66
N GLY A 47 13.70 -4.12 -8.93
CA GLY A 47 14.73 -3.16 -9.32
C GLY A 47 15.41 -2.43 -8.14
N GLU A 48 14.92 -2.64 -6.91
CA GLU A 48 15.54 -2.13 -5.70
C GLU A 48 16.49 -3.15 -5.07
N SER A 49 17.44 -2.68 -4.27
CA SER A 49 18.38 -3.55 -3.52
C SER A 49 18.14 -3.50 -2.00
N THR A 50 17.35 -2.54 -1.53
CA THR A 50 17.05 -2.33 -0.12
C THR A 50 15.63 -2.81 0.22
N PRO A 51 15.43 -3.44 1.39
CA PRO A 51 14.09 -3.80 1.83
C PRO A 51 13.22 -2.56 2.08
N THR A 52 12.01 -2.58 1.53
CA THR A 52 10.94 -1.63 1.80
C THR A 52 9.90 -2.26 2.72
N THR A 53 9.44 -1.50 3.70
CA THR A 53 8.32 -1.91 4.55
C THR A 53 7.10 -1.07 4.22
N LEU A 54 6.04 -1.74 3.79
CA LEU A 54 4.73 -1.15 3.57
C LEU A 54 3.85 -1.43 4.80
N THR A 55 3.10 -0.43 5.24
CA THR A 55 2.10 -0.57 6.31
C THR A 55 0.80 0.08 5.86
N TRP A 56 -0.31 -0.64 5.99
CA TRP A 56 -1.64 -0.14 5.63
C TRP A 56 -2.71 -0.72 6.55
N VAL A 57 -3.91 -0.13 6.52
CA VAL A 57 -5.00 -0.50 7.41
C VAL A 57 -5.72 -1.76 6.92
N ASP A 58 -5.93 -2.71 7.81
CA ASP A 58 -6.93 -3.76 7.66
C ASP A 58 -8.28 -3.25 8.17
N ASN A 59 -9.21 -3.00 7.24
CA ASN A 59 -10.60 -2.63 7.54
C ASN A 59 -11.58 -3.79 7.30
N THR A 60 -11.08 -5.02 7.17
CA THR A 60 -11.89 -6.19 6.82
C THR A 60 -12.59 -6.82 8.00
N ASN A 61 -12.22 -6.45 9.24
CA ASN A 61 -12.72 -7.05 10.49
C ASN A 61 -12.69 -8.59 10.48
N GLY A 62 -11.73 -9.19 9.76
CA GLY A 62 -11.59 -10.64 9.64
C GLY A 62 -12.58 -11.33 8.70
N ASP A 63 -13.36 -10.62 7.88
CA ASP A 63 -14.26 -11.26 6.91
C ASP A 63 -13.48 -11.80 5.69
N ASN A 64 -13.63 -13.11 5.46
CA ASN A 64 -12.96 -13.88 4.41
C ASN A 64 -13.31 -13.43 2.98
N ARG A 65 -14.34 -12.62 2.79
CA ARG A 65 -14.74 -12.10 1.47
C ARG A 65 -13.78 -11.04 0.95
N TYR A 66 -12.98 -10.42 1.82
CA TYR A 66 -12.16 -9.27 1.46
C TYR A 66 -10.80 -9.64 0.84
N PRO A 67 -10.21 -8.74 0.03
CA PRO A 67 -8.95 -9.03 -0.66
C PRO A 67 -7.78 -9.34 0.28
N VAL A 68 -7.67 -8.68 1.43
CA VAL A 68 -6.62 -8.95 2.44
C VAL A 68 -6.52 -10.45 2.74
N ASN A 69 -7.63 -11.08 3.14
CA ASN A 69 -7.68 -12.51 3.48
C ASN A 69 -7.35 -13.40 2.28
N ARG A 70 -7.78 -13.01 1.08
CA ARG A 70 -7.44 -13.73 -0.17
C ARG A 70 -5.96 -13.61 -0.53
N CYS A 71 -5.27 -12.57 -0.05
CA CYS A 71 -3.85 -12.36 -0.28
C CYS A 71 -2.94 -13.11 0.68
N VAL A 72 -3.45 -13.56 1.82
CA VAL A 72 -2.64 -14.31 2.80
C VAL A 72 -2.00 -15.56 2.18
N PRO A 73 -2.72 -16.45 1.47
CA PRO A 73 -2.08 -17.61 0.85
C PRO A 73 -1.04 -17.25 -0.22
N VAL A 74 -1.27 -16.16 -0.97
CA VAL A 74 -0.35 -15.63 -1.98
C VAL A 74 0.96 -15.15 -1.34
N LEU A 75 0.85 -14.37 -0.26
CA LEU A 75 2.00 -13.85 0.48
C LEU A 75 2.80 -14.96 1.15
N LEU A 76 2.11 -15.93 1.78
CA LEU A 76 2.74 -17.11 2.35
C LEU A 76 3.50 -17.92 1.29
N THR A 77 2.90 -18.12 0.12
CA THR A 77 3.58 -18.83 -1.00
C THR A 77 4.88 -18.14 -1.42
N MET A 78 4.89 -16.80 -1.43
CA MET A 78 6.09 -16.04 -1.80
C MET A 78 7.20 -16.19 -0.75
N ILE A 79 6.84 -16.23 0.55
CA ILE A 79 7.77 -16.44 1.66
C ILE A 79 8.33 -17.87 1.62
N GLU A 80 7.49 -18.87 1.32
CA GLU A 80 7.91 -20.29 1.23
C GLU A 80 8.82 -20.58 0.03
N LYS A 81 8.68 -19.81 -1.06
CA LYS A 81 9.42 -20.01 -2.32
C LYS A 81 10.10 -18.72 -2.78
N PRO A 82 11.07 -18.20 -2.00
CA PRO A 82 11.71 -16.93 -2.31
C PRO A 82 12.44 -16.98 -3.66
N GLY A 83 12.36 -15.90 -4.43
CA GLY A 83 13.04 -15.75 -5.72
C GLY A 83 12.39 -16.45 -6.92
N ARG A 84 11.33 -17.24 -6.71
CA ARG A 84 10.61 -17.92 -7.81
C ARG A 84 9.51 -17.07 -8.45
N TYR A 85 8.97 -16.12 -7.69
CA TYR A 85 7.81 -15.34 -8.09
C TYR A 85 8.05 -13.85 -7.87
N LEU A 86 7.37 -13.03 -8.67
CA LEU A 86 7.10 -11.62 -8.36
C LEU A 86 5.73 -11.52 -7.71
N LEU A 87 5.59 -10.64 -6.72
CA LEU A 87 4.29 -10.31 -6.12
C LEU A 87 3.84 -8.96 -6.63
N ASN A 88 2.73 -8.96 -7.35
CA ASN A 88 1.98 -7.76 -7.69
C ASN A 88 0.99 -7.48 -6.55
N LEU A 89 1.09 -6.32 -5.91
CA LEU A 89 0.25 -5.93 -4.77
C LEU A 89 -0.32 -4.54 -5.00
N SER A 90 -1.63 -4.38 -4.85
CA SER A 90 -2.29 -3.07 -4.95
C SER A 90 -2.99 -2.74 -3.63
N ILE A 91 -2.71 -1.53 -3.12
CA ILE A 91 -3.14 -1.06 -1.80
C ILE A 91 -3.88 0.27 -1.96
N ASP A 92 -5.01 0.41 -1.26
CA ASP A 92 -5.63 1.71 -1.03
C ASP A 92 -5.16 2.26 0.33
N PRO A 93 -4.37 3.34 0.37
CA PRO A 93 -3.95 3.93 1.64
C PRO A 93 -5.08 4.65 2.38
N ALA A 94 -6.26 4.84 1.78
CA ALA A 94 -7.37 5.53 2.42
C ALA A 94 -7.93 4.73 3.62
N GLU A 95 -7.95 5.36 4.80
CA GLU A 95 -8.37 4.74 6.06
C GLU A 95 -9.83 4.23 6.06
N LEU A 96 -10.66 4.67 5.12
CA LEU A 96 -12.07 4.28 5.02
C LEU A 96 -12.31 3.11 4.04
N ASN A 97 -11.28 2.66 3.31
CA ASN A 97 -11.37 1.57 2.34
C ASN A 97 -10.68 0.30 2.84
N VAL A 98 -10.92 -0.82 2.14
CA VAL A 98 -10.12 -2.03 2.35
C VAL A 98 -8.69 -1.77 1.86
N GLY A 99 -7.74 -1.71 2.81
CA GLY A 99 -6.39 -1.28 2.50
C GLY A 99 -5.69 -2.16 1.46
N THR A 100 -6.02 -3.44 1.34
CA THR A 100 -5.61 -4.27 0.19
C THR A 100 -6.71 -4.33 -0.85
N ILE A 101 -6.36 -4.02 -2.10
CA ILE A 101 -7.26 -4.08 -3.26
C ILE A 101 -7.05 -5.41 -4.01
N SER A 102 -5.81 -5.76 -4.28
CA SER A 102 -5.48 -6.97 -5.05
C SER A 102 -4.07 -7.48 -4.75
N CYS A 103 -3.86 -8.76 -5.03
CA CYS A 103 -2.56 -9.40 -5.01
C CYS A 103 -2.51 -10.49 -6.08
N GLY A 104 -1.33 -10.76 -6.62
CA GLY A 104 -1.11 -11.83 -7.58
C GLY A 104 0.35 -12.23 -7.63
N LEU A 105 0.59 -13.49 -7.99
CA LEU A 105 1.94 -14.00 -8.25
C LEU A 105 2.16 -14.11 -9.75
N GLU A 106 3.33 -13.71 -10.17
CA GLU A 106 3.85 -13.93 -11.51
C GLU A 106 5.14 -14.74 -11.42
N LEU A 107 5.40 -15.62 -12.38
CA LEU A 107 6.66 -16.35 -12.42
C LEU A 107 7.78 -15.38 -12.79
N LYS A 108 8.88 -15.44 -12.03
CA LYS A 108 10.08 -14.69 -12.37
C LYS A 108 10.79 -15.40 -13.52
N ASN A 109 10.86 -14.75 -14.68
CA ASN A 109 11.58 -15.25 -15.86
C ASN A 109 13.10 -15.14 -15.70
#